data_AF-A0A948SDG0-F1
#
_entry.id   AF-A0A948SDG0-F1
#
_cell.length_a   1.000
_cell.length_b   1.000
_cell.length_c   1.000
_cell.angle_alpha   90.00
_cell.angle_beta   90.00
_cell.angle_gamma   90.00
#
_symmetry.space_group_name_H-M   'P 1'
#
loop_
_entity.id
_entity.type
_entity.pdbx_description
1 polymer ?
#
loop_
_entity_poly.entity_id
_entity_poly.type
_entity_poly.pdbx_seq_one_letter_code
_entity_poly.pdbx_strand_id
1 'polypeptide(L)'
;SGLMVTNPPYGVRLSEQDALRAEYPEWGRTLKQHFAGWTAAFFTGDLELTKGLGLKPRRRFPLKNGALDCRLFVIDLVVGFHRRQKPSESPSIRE
;
A
#
# COMPACT_ATOMS: atom_id res chain seq x y z
N SER A 1 14.55 -7.40 -10.12
CA SER A 1 13.08 -7.51 -9.99
C SER A 1 12.78 -8.74 -9.15
N GLY A 2 11.71 -8.71 -8.35
CA GLY A 2 11.33 -9.83 -7.49
C GLY A 2 9.89 -9.71 -7.01
N LEU A 3 9.42 -10.74 -6.30
CA LEU A 3 8.10 -10.81 -5.71
C LEU A 3 8.23 -11.03 -4.20
N MET A 4 7.63 -10.14 -3.42
CA MET A 4 7.43 -10.32 -1.98
C MET A 4 5.97 -10.70 -1.74
N VAL A 5 5.74 -11.78 -1.00
CA VAL A 5 4.39 -12.19 -0.56
C VAL A 5 4.40 -12.26 0.95
N THR A 6 3.43 -11.62 1.60
CA THR A 6 3.32 -11.65 3.06
C THR A 6 1.86 -11.69 3.50
N ASN A 7 1.65 -12.36 4.64
CA ASN A 7 0.41 -12.36 5.39
C ASN A 7 0.68 -11.59 6.70
N PRO A 8 0.74 -10.25 6.65
CA PRO A 8 1.12 -9.45 7.81
C PRO A 8 0.10 -9.65 8.94
N PRO A 9 0.46 -9.38 10.20
CA PRO A 9 -0.55 -9.25 11.24
C PRO A 9 -1.60 -8.24 10.78
N TYR A 10 -2.87 -8.54 10.99
CA TYR A 10 -3.99 -7.66 10.61
C TYR A 10 -4.96 -7.41 11.76
N GLY A 11 -4.42 -7.42 12.98
CA GLY A 11 -5.08 -6.99 14.21
C GLY A 11 -6.48 -7.59 14.39
N VAL A 12 -6.60 -8.93 14.40
CA VAL A 12 -7.90 -9.57 14.69
C VAL A 12 -8.43 -9.18 16.08
N ARG A 13 -7.53 -8.73 16.97
CA ARG A 13 -7.84 -8.14 18.27
C ARG A 13 -7.74 -6.61 18.21
N LEU A 14 -8.73 -5.91 18.76
CA LEU A 14 -8.80 -4.43 18.73
C LEU A 14 -7.55 -3.76 19.28
N SER A 15 -6.99 -4.27 20.38
CA SER A 15 -5.81 -3.69 21.04
C SER A 15 -4.54 -3.70 20.18
N GLU A 16 -4.48 -4.55 19.15
CA GLU A 16 -3.32 -4.70 18.27
C GLU A 16 -3.47 -3.90 16.96
N GLN A 17 -4.69 -3.47 16.60
CA GLN A 17 -4.94 -2.76 15.35
C GLN A 17 -4.31 -1.37 15.31
N ASP A 18 -4.48 -0.59 16.37
CA ASP A 18 -4.04 0.81 16.38
C ASP A 18 -2.51 0.91 16.43
N ALA A 19 -1.88 0.04 17.24
CA ALA A 19 -0.43 -0.07 17.29
C ALA A 19 0.15 -0.45 15.91
N LEU A 20 -0.44 -1.46 15.26
CA LEU A 20 -0.01 -1.91 13.95
C LEU A 20 -0.18 -0.82 12.87
N ARG A 21 -1.31 -0.09 12.89
CA ARG A 21 -1.57 0.99 11.93
C ARG A 21 -0.58 2.15 12.05
N ALA A 22 -0.08 2.41 13.25
CA ALA A 22 0.93 3.44 13.48
C ALA A 22 2.27 3.13 12.77
N GLU A 23 2.56 1.86 12.49
CA GLU A 23 3.81 1.41 11.85
C GLU A 23 3.73 1.40 10.31
N TYR A 24 2.54 1.38 9.72
CA TYR A 24 2.36 1.30 8.26
C TYR A 24 3.14 2.37 7.47
N PRO A 25 3.24 3.65 7.91
CA PRO A 25 4.05 4.63 7.19
C PRO A 25 5.53 4.25 7.08
N GLU A 26 6.10 3.64 8.12
CA GLU A 26 7.50 3.19 8.13
C GLU A 26 7.71 2.02 7.17
N TRP A 27 6.78 1.07 7.17
CA TRP A 27 6.79 -0.05 6.24
C TRP A 27 6.73 0.44 4.80
N GLY A 28 5.82 1.37 4.51
CA GLY A 28 5.69 2.00 3.19
C GLY A 28 6.99 2.67 2.73
N ARG A 29 7.71 3.33 3.63
CA ARG A 29 9.01 3.95 3.37
C ARG A 29 10.07 2.89 3.07
N THR A 30 10.20 1.89 3.94
CA THR A 30 11.17 0.79 3.82
C THR A 30 10.99 0.04 2.49
N LEU A 31 9.75 -0.27 2.11
CA LEU A 31 9.43 -0.94 0.86
C LEU A 31 9.88 -0.13 -0.36
N LYS A 32 9.65 1.19 -0.37
CA LYS A 32 10.06 2.06 -1.48
C LYS A 32 11.58 2.25 -1.55
N GLN A 33 12.26 2.29 -0.41
CA GLN A 33 13.71 2.49 -0.33
C GLN A 33 14.50 1.25 -0.76
N HIS A 34 14.07 0.07 -0.31
CA HIS A 34 14.87 -1.15 -0.46
C HIS A 34 14.36 -2.10 -1.55
N PHE A 35 13.09 -2.00 -1.94
CA PHE A 35 12.45 -2.97 -2.84
C PHE A 35 11.82 -2.31 -4.07
N ALA A 36 12.32 -1.15 -4.50
CA ALA A 36 11.88 -0.56 -5.75
C ALA A 36 12.13 -1.50 -6.95
N GLY A 37 11.16 -1.57 -7.87
CA GLY A 37 11.15 -2.50 -9.00
C GLY A 37 10.69 -3.91 -8.65
N TRP A 38 10.21 -4.14 -7.42
CA TRP A 38 9.56 -5.39 -7.02
C TRP A 38 8.04 -5.27 -7.05
N THR A 39 7.37 -6.41 -7.05
CA THR A 39 5.94 -6.51 -6.74
C THR A 39 5.80 -7.01 -5.30
N ALA A 40 4.95 -6.35 -4.51
CA ALA A 40 4.56 -6.80 -3.19
C ALA A 40 3.10 -7.27 -3.19
N ALA A 41 2.85 -8.42 -2.58
CA ALA A 41 1.54 -9.02 -2.41
C ALA A 41 1.22 -9.17 -0.92
N PHE A 42 0.22 -8.42 -0.44
CA PHE A 42 -0.21 -8.44 0.96
C PHE A 42 -1.55 -9.16 1.08
N PHE A 43 -1.57 -10.30 1.76
CA PHE A 43 -2.79 -10.99 2.13
C PHE A 43 -3.22 -10.53 3.52
N THR A 44 -4.34 -9.82 3.64
CA THR A 44 -4.71 -9.18 4.91
C THR A 44 -6.22 -9.03 5.06
N GLY A 45 -6.71 -9.07 6.31
CA GLY A 45 -8.06 -8.65 6.67
C GLY A 45 -8.20 -7.12 6.83
N ASP A 46 -7.10 -6.39 7.00
CA ASP A 46 -7.13 -4.93 7.18
C ASP A 46 -7.14 -4.20 5.84
N LEU A 47 -8.27 -3.55 5.55
CA LEU A 47 -8.48 -2.83 4.28
C LEU A 47 -7.75 -1.49 4.23
N GLU A 48 -7.39 -0.94 5.40
CA GLU A 48 -6.67 0.32 5.50
C GLU A 48 -5.16 0.15 5.30
N LEU A 49 -4.65 -1.09 5.28
CA LEU A 49 -3.22 -1.40 5.13
C LEU A 49 -2.60 -0.64 3.94
N THR A 50 -3.17 -0.75 2.74
CA THR A 50 -2.58 -0.10 1.55
C THR A 50 -2.54 1.43 1.65
N LYS A 51 -3.54 2.03 2.32
CA LYS A 51 -3.61 3.47 2.56
C LYS A 51 -2.56 3.89 3.60
N GLY A 52 -2.42 3.14 4.69
CA GLY A 52 -1.39 3.38 5.70
C GLY A 52 0.04 3.26 5.14
N LEU A 53 0.27 2.30 4.24
CA LEU A 53 1.55 2.17 3.53
C LEU A 53 1.81 3.32 2.54
N GLY A 54 0.79 4.12 2.20
CA GLY A 54 0.90 5.13 1.15
C GLY A 54 1.24 4.53 -0.22
N LEU A 55 0.69 3.34 -0.49
CA LEU A 55 0.94 2.55 -1.69
C LEU A 55 -0.38 2.28 -2.43
N LYS A 56 -0.36 2.42 -3.75
CA LYS A 56 -1.55 2.18 -4.58
C LYS A 56 -1.52 0.74 -5.12
N PRO A 57 -2.48 -0.12 -4.76
CA PRO A 57 -2.56 -1.45 -5.34
C PRO A 57 -2.96 -1.38 -6.82
N ARG A 58 -2.29 -2.20 -7.64
CA ARG A 58 -2.66 -2.43 -9.05
C ARG A 58 -3.85 -3.38 -9.15
N ARG A 59 -3.91 -4.38 -8.27
CA ARG A 59 -5.00 -5.37 -8.23
C ARG A 59 -5.41 -5.69 -6.80
N ARG A 60 -6.66 -6.10 -6.64
CA ARG A 60 -7.27 -6.52 -5.36
C ARG A 60 -8.07 -7.79 -5.63
N PHE A 61 -7.77 -8.86 -4.91
CA PHE A 61 -8.52 -10.11 -4.99
C PHE A 61 -9.24 -10.36 -3.67
N PRO A 62 -10.57 -10.38 -3.62
CA PRO A 62 -11.31 -10.86 -2.47
C PRO A 62 -11.01 -12.34 -2.22
N LEU A 63 -10.68 -12.70 -0.98
CA LEU A 63 -10.30 -14.04 -0.56
C LEU A 63 -10.83 -14.31 0.86
N LYS A 64 -10.85 -15.58 1.26
CA LYS A 64 -11.22 -15.98 2.62
C LYS A 64 -10.03 -16.60 3.34
N ASN A 65 -9.77 -16.17 4.58
CA ASN A 65 -8.87 -16.86 5.50
C ASN A 65 -9.70 -17.58 6.57
N GLY A 66 -10.18 -18.78 6.26
CA GLY A 66 -11.22 -19.45 7.04
C GLY A 66 -12.53 -18.63 7.00
N ALA A 67 -13.06 -18.28 8.17
CA ALA A 67 -14.25 -17.44 8.28
C ALA A 67 -13.99 -15.94 8.02
N LEU A 68 -12.72 -15.51 7.97
CA LEU A 68 -12.36 -14.10 7.84
C LEU A 68 -12.40 -13.63 6.38
N ASP A 69 -13.00 -12.47 6.17
CA ASP A 69 -12.91 -11.74 4.90
C ASP A 69 -11.56 -11.06 4.77
N CYS A 70 -10.80 -11.47 3.75
CA CYS A 70 -9.48 -10.93 3.47
C CYS A 70 -9.38 -10.47 2.01
N ARG A 71 -8.33 -9.72 1.71
CA ARG A 71 -7.97 -9.35 0.35
C ARG A 71 -6.49 -9.61 0.12
N LEU A 72 -6.17 -10.05 -1.09
CA LEU A 72 -4.80 -10.00 -1.60
C LEU A 72 -4.63 -8.70 -2.39
N PHE A 73 -3.80 -7.80 -1.86
CA PHE A 73 -3.40 -6.57 -2.53
C PHE A 73 -2.10 -6.80 -3.28
N VAL A 74 -2.10 -6.55 -4.60
CA VAL A 74 -0.88 -6.62 -5.42
C VAL A 74 -0.46 -5.20 -5.76
N ILE A 75 0.77 -4.85 -5.41
CA ILE A 75 1.34 -3.50 -5.48
C ILE A 75 2.66 -3.56 -6.22
N ASP A 76 2.81 -2.71 -7.24
CA ASP A 76 4.11 -2.50 -7.87
C ASP A 76 4.87 -1.43 -7.07
N LEU A 77 6.05 -1.78 -6.56
CA LEU A 77 6.89 -0.89 -5.76
C LEU A 77 7.75 -0.04 -6.68
N VAL A 78 7.57 1.28 -6.61
CA VAL A 78 8.34 2.24 -7.40
C VAL A 78 9.12 3.18 -6.49
N VAL A 79 10.23 3.71 -7.01
CA VAL A 79 10.96 4.80 -6.34
C VAL A 79 10.08 6.05 -6.31
N GLY A 80 10.00 6.69 -5.14
CA GLY A 80 9.30 7.98 -4.98
C GLY A 80 7.78 7.88 -4.82
N PHE A 81 7.07 8.91 -5.27
CA PHE A 81 5.62 9.03 -5.14
C PHE A 81 4.93 8.86 -6.49
N HIS A 82 3.81 8.13 -6.53
CA HIS A 82 2.84 8.22 -7.63
C HIS A 82 2.07 9.55 -7.59
N ARG A 83 2.77 10.69 -7.56
CA ARG A 83 2.14 11.99 -7.73
C ARG A 83 2.10 12.28 -9.23
N ARG A 84 0.92 12.22 -9.84
CA ARG A 84 0.70 12.94 -11.11
C ARG A 84 0.99 14.41 -10.81
N GLN A 85 2.00 14.99 -11.46
CA GLN A 85 2.13 16.44 -11.47
C GLN A 85 0.84 17.00 -12.08
N LYS A 86 0.15 17.91 -11.37
CA LYS A 86 -0.85 18.75 -12.04
C LYS A 86 -0.11 19.55 -13.11
N PRO A 87 -0.63 19.65 -14.35
CA PRO A 87 -0.08 20.59 -15.32
C PRO A 87 -0.05 21.98 -14.68
N SER A 88 1.09 22.64 -14.67
CA SER A 88 1.21 24.02 -14.24
C SER A 88 0.33 24.88 -15.15
N GLU A 89 -0.68 25.54 -14.59
CA GLU A 89 -1.41 26.59 -15.32
C GLU A 89 -0.43 27.69 -15.70
N SER A 90 -0.15 27.80 -17.00
CA SER A 90 0.57 28.94 -17.56
C SER A 90 -0.31 30.19 -17.42
N PRO A 91 0.22 31.33 -16.94
CA PRO A 91 -0.58 32.54 -16.79
C PRO A 91 -1.04 33.02 -18.17
N SER A 92 -2.35 33.16 -18.33
CA SER A 92 -2.98 33.77 -19.50
C SER A 92 -2.53 35.23 -19.56
N ILE A 93 -1.63 35.53 -20.49
CA ILE A 93 -1.36 36.89 -20.93
C ILE A 93 -2.64 37.34 -21.65
N ARG A 94 -3.32 38.35 -21.10
CA ARG A 94 -4.41 39.05 -21.77
C ARG A 94 -3.80 40.21 -22.54
N GLU A 95 -3.99 40.20 -23.85
CA GLU A 95 -3.84 41.37 -24.73
C GLU A 95 -5.06 42.30 -24.58
#